data_AF-A0A9W8I2H4-F1
#
_entry.id   AF-A0A9W8I2H4-F1
#
_cell.length_a   1.000
_cell.length_b   1.000
_cell.length_c   1.000
_cell.angle_alpha   90.00
_cell.angle_beta   90.00
_cell.angle_gamma   90.00
#
_symmetry.space_group_name_H-M   'P 1'
#
loop_
_entity.id
_entity.type
_entity.pdbx_description
1 polymer ?
#
loop_
_entity_poly.entity_id
_entity_poly.type
_entity_poly.pdbx_seq_one_letter_code
_entity_poly.pdbx_strand_id
1 'polypeptide(L)'
;MNKDQDSATFKASRLGCKEHWDSVYDREISNFNESGDIGEIWFGEDAAMKMVMWVCDNIDLPDARILDVGCGNGHLLLELAEEGFTNLTGTDYSQQAIALAESIAKSRSLADKITYLKQDFLNPDDVSRVAGSEKFDVVLDKGTYDAICLKPKDLADESD
;
A
#
# COMPACT_ATOMS: atom_id res chain seq x y z
N MET A 1 -36.82 32.61 4.41
CA MET A 1 -36.35 31.26 4.78
C MET A 1 -35.02 31.05 4.08
N ASN A 2 -33.91 31.28 4.79
CA ASN A 2 -32.58 31.04 4.25
C ASN A 2 -32.36 29.54 4.08
N LYS A 3 -31.97 29.15 2.87
CA LYS A 3 -31.27 27.91 2.59
C LYS A 3 -29.78 28.26 2.62
N ASP A 4 -29.18 28.22 3.79
CA ASP A 4 -27.72 28.16 3.87
C ASP A 4 -27.37 26.72 4.25
N GLN A 5 -26.80 26.03 3.28
CA GLN A 5 -26.24 24.69 3.38
C GLN A 5 -25.05 24.74 4.33
N ASP A 6 -25.11 24.01 5.43
CA ASP A 6 -23.92 23.57 6.15
C ASP A 6 -23.20 22.52 5.29
N SER A 7 -22.43 22.98 4.30
CA SER A 7 -21.36 22.20 3.72
C SER A 7 -20.25 22.11 4.77
N ALA A 8 -20.37 21.15 5.68
CA ALA A 8 -19.33 20.81 6.63
C ALA A 8 -18.05 20.48 5.85
N THR A 9 -17.13 21.45 5.77
CA THR A 9 -15.80 21.26 5.19
C THR A 9 -15.05 20.34 6.14
N PHE A 10 -15.06 19.03 5.85
CA PHE A 10 -14.28 18.07 6.61
C PHE A 10 -12.81 18.46 6.50
N LYS A 11 -12.17 18.76 7.63
CA LYS A 11 -10.73 19.03 7.66
C LYS A 11 -10.00 17.77 7.21
N ALA A 12 -8.97 17.95 6.40
CA ALA A 12 -8.11 16.86 5.96
C ALA A 12 -7.64 16.00 7.13
N SER A 13 -7.74 14.68 6.97
CA SER A 13 -7.24 13.76 7.98
C SER A 13 -5.73 13.63 7.84
N ARG A 14 -5.03 13.49 8.96
CA ARG A 14 -3.58 13.18 8.96
C ARG A 14 -3.27 11.90 8.18
N LEU A 15 -4.24 11.00 8.10
CA LEU A 15 -4.20 9.75 7.33
C LEU A 15 -4.09 9.94 5.81
N GLY A 16 -4.44 11.13 5.30
CA GLY A 16 -4.20 11.47 3.90
C GLY A 16 -2.83 12.12 3.64
N CYS A 17 -2.07 12.46 4.68
CA CYS A 17 -0.82 13.22 4.54
C CYS A 17 0.39 12.28 4.42
N LYS A 18 1.21 12.48 3.38
CA LYS A 18 2.42 11.66 3.16
C LYS A 18 3.40 11.77 4.34
N GLU A 19 3.57 12.96 4.90
CA GLU A 19 4.49 13.21 6.03
C GLU A 19 4.08 12.43 7.28
N HIS A 20 2.78 12.20 7.46
CA HIS A 20 2.29 11.37 8.56
C HIS A 20 2.75 9.93 8.39
N TRP A 21 2.59 9.38 7.19
CA TRP A 21 2.98 8.01 6.86
C TRP A 21 4.48 7.80 6.90
N ASP A 22 5.27 8.70 6.33
CA ASP A 22 6.74 8.64 6.42
C ASP A 22 7.18 8.57 7.89
N SER A 23 6.59 9.38 8.77
CA SER A 23 6.88 9.35 10.22
C SER A 23 6.41 8.08 10.92
N VAL A 24 5.33 7.44 10.47
CA VAL A 24 4.89 6.14 11.00
C VAL A 24 5.91 5.08 10.63
N TYR A 25 6.29 5.01 9.35
CA TYR A 25 7.22 4.00 8.85
C TYR A 25 8.64 4.18 9.40
N ASP A 26 9.11 5.42 9.62
CA ASP A 26 10.39 5.65 10.32
C ASP A 26 10.41 5.00 11.71
N ARG A 27 9.31 5.13 12.46
CA ARG A 27 9.17 4.50 13.79
C ARG A 27 9.09 2.99 13.68
N GLU A 28 8.36 2.46 12.70
CA GLU A 28 8.22 1.01 12.50
C GLU A 28 9.55 0.36 12.08
N ILE A 29 10.38 1.04 11.28
CA ILE A 29 11.74 0.60 10.99
C ILE A 29 12.56 0.48 12.28
N SER A 30 12.50 1.47 13.18
CA SER A 30 13.16 1.38 14.48
C SER A 30 12.66 0.19 15.30
N ASN A 31 11.34 0.04 15.40
CA ASN A 31 10.72 -1.07 16.14
C ASN A 31 11.11 -2.44 15.59
N PHE A 32 11.12 -2.59 14.25
CA PHE A 32 11.52 -3.81 13.58
C PHE A 32 12.98 -4.18 13.87
N ASN A 33 13.88 -3.19 13.78
CA ASN A 33 15.30 -3.42 14.08
C ASN A 33 15.56 -3.78 15.55
N GLU A 34 14.75 -3.26 16.48
CA GLU A 34 14.91 -3.51 17.92
C GLU A 34 14.26 -4.81 18.39
N SER A 35 13.10 -5.17 17.83
CA SER A 35 12.23 -6.22 18.37
C SER A 35 11.65 -7.20 17.36
N GLY A 36 11.84 -6.95 16.06
CA GLY A 36 11.18 -7.72 14.99
C GLY A 36 9.70 -7.40 14.79
N ASP A 37 9.17 -6.38 15.47
CA ASP A 37 7.81 -5.87 15.24
C ASP A 37 7.68 -5.31 13.82
N ILE A 38 6.75 -5.86 13.04
CA ILE A 38 6.56 -5.53 11.62
C ILE A 38 5.70 -4.28 11.40
N GLY A 39 5.21 -3.64 12.47
CA GLY A 39 4.39 -2.44 12.38
C GLY A 39 2.90 -2.73 12.21
N GLU A 40 2.13 -1.67 11.99
CA GLU A 40 0.67 -1.73 11.94
C GLU A 40 0.16 -2.34 10.63
N ILE A 41 -0.74 -3.31 10.74
CA ILE A 41 -1.46 -3.88 9.59
C ILE A 41 -2.82 -3.19 9.49
N TRP A 42 -2.93 -2.21 8.59
CA TRP A 42 -4.17 -1.47 8.38
C TRP A 42 -5.34 -2.37 7.95
N PHE A 43 -6.51 -2.13 8.55
CA PHE A 43 -7.71 -2.98 8.49
C PHE A 43 -7.53 -4.40 9.09
N GLY A 44 -6.39 -4.68 9.72
CA GLY A 44 -6.10 -5.92 10.45
C GLY A 44 -5.72 -7.11 9.59
N GLU A 45 -5.11 -8.10 10.24
CA GLU A 45 -4.69 -9.37 9.64
C GLU A 45 -5.87 -10.15 9.05
N ASP A 46 -7.04 -10.12 9.70
CA ASP A 46 -8.24 -10.80 9.21
C ASP A 46 -8.67 -10.34 7.80
N ALA A 47 -8.51 -9.04 7.51
CA ALA A 47 -8.81 -8.50 6.18
C ALA A 47 -7.77 -8.97 5.16
N ALA A 48 -6.48 -8.92 5.52
CA ALA A 48 -5.40 -9.41 4.67
C ALA A 48 -5.58 -10.90 4.34
N MET A 49 -5.88 -11.74 5.34
CA MET A 49 -6.09 -13.18 5.15
C MET A 49 -7.25 -13.49 4.22
N LYS A 50 -8.37 -12.77 4.30
CA LYS A 50 -9.49 -12.94 3.36
C LYS A 50 -9.09 -12.61 1.93
N MET A 51 -8.24 -11.61 1.72
CA MET A 51 -7.71 -11.28 0.40
C MET A 51 -6.76 -12.36 -0.11
N VAL A 52 -5.85 -12.86 0.76
CA VAL A 52 -4.95 -13.99 0.43
C VAL A 52 -5.75 -15.21 0.01
N MET A 53 -6.74 -15.62 0.81
CA MET A 53 -7.62 -16.76 0.48
C MET A 53 -8.32 -16.56 -0.86
N TRP A 54 -8.86 -15.37 -1.12
CA TRP A 54 -9.50 -15.09 -2.39
C TRP A 54 -8.52 -15.23 -3.57
N VAL A 55 -7.28 -14.74 -3.44
CA VAL A 55 -6.26 -14.89 -4.48
C VAL A 55 -5.92 -16.37 -4.68
N CYS A 56 -5.66 -17.13 -3.62
CA CYS A 56 -5.35 -18.57 -3.71
C CYS A 56 -6.49 -19.38 -4.36
N ASP A 57 -7.75 -19.02 -4.11
CA ASP A 57 -8.92 -19.71 -4.65
C ASP A 57 -9.21 -19.38 -6.12
N ASN A 58 -8.71 -18.25 -6.63
CA ASN A 58 -9.11 -17.70 -7.93
C ASN A 58 -7.96 -17.51 -8.93
N ILE A 59 -6.70 -17.59 -8.48
CA ILE A 59 -5.52 -17.28 -9.29
C ILE A 59 -4.55 -18.44 -9.26
N ASP A 60 -4.13 -18.87 -10.45
CA ASP A 60 -3.20 -19.98 -10.59
C ASP A 60 -1.78 -19.59 -10.15
N LEU A 61 -1.15 -20.49 -9.39
CA LEU A 61 0.26 -20.41 -9.02
C LEU A 61 1.19 -20.75 -10.20
N PRO A 62 2.49 -20.41 -10.10
CA PRO A 62 3.09 -19.46 -9.16
C PRO A 62 3.35 -18.08 -9.79
N ASP A 63 3.20 -17.98 -11.12
CA ASP A 63 3.76 -16.91 -11.95
C ASP A 63 2.80 -15.75 -12.20
N ALA A 64 1.57 -15.82 -11.67
CA ALA A 64 0.59 -14.73 -11.76
C ALA A 64 1.20 -13.44 -11.22
N ARG A 65 1.08 -12.38 -12.02
CA ARG A 65 1.63 -11.06 -11.71
C ARG A 65 0.67 -10.32 -10.80
N ILE A 66 1.06 -10.18 -9.54
CA ILE A 66 0.22 -9.54 -8.52
C ILE A 66 0.89 -8.25 -8.08
N LEU A 67 0.12 -7.16 -8.13
CA LEU A 67 0.49 -5.85 -7.62
C LEU A 67 -0.30 -5.52 -6.35
N ASP A 68 0.36 -5.10 -5.29
CA ASP A 68 -0.26 -4.47 -4.11
C ASP A 68 0.07 -2.98 -4.08
N VAL A 69 -0.96 -2.13 -4.18
CA VAL A 69 -0.83 -0.68 -4.26
C VAL A 69 -0.97 -0.06 -2.87
N GLY A 70 0.03 0.70 -2.45
CA GLY A 70 0.18 1.19 -1.08
C GLY A 70 0.44 0.04 -0.11
N CYS A 71 1.47 -0.76 -0.42
CA CYS A 71 1.74 -2.02 0.26
C CYS A 71 2.19 -1.86 1.73
N GLY A 72 2.55 -0.64 2.17
CA GLY A 72 3.01 -0.38 3.54
C GLY A 72 4.17 -1.28 3.94
N ASN A 73 4.03 -2.03 5.03
CA ASN A 73 5.03 -2.99 5.50
C ASN A 73 5.14 -4.28 4.67
N GLY A 74 4.35 -4.41 3.59
CA GLY A 74 4.40 -5.53 2.66
C GLY A 74 3.68 -6.79 3.16
N HIS A 75 2.98 -6.75 4.29
CA HIS A 75 2.38 -7.93 4.92
C HIS A 75 1.53 -8.77 3.93
N LEU A 76 0.65 -8.15 3.15
CA LEU A 76 -0.21 -8.88 2.20
C LEU A 76 0.59 -9.70 1.17
N LEU A 77 1.67 -9.14 0.63
CA LEU A 77 2.53 -9.83 -0.32
C LEU A 77 3.41 -10.90 0.34
N LEU A 78 3.82 -10.70 1.58
CA LEU A 78 4.57 -11.71 2.34
C LEU A 78 3.73 -12.97 2.52
N GLU A 79 2.47 -12.82 2.89
CA GLU A 79 1.54 -13.95 3.07
C GLU A 79 1.27 -14.66 1.73
N LEU A 80 1.08 -13.92 0.63
CA LEU A 80 0.98 -14.52 -0.71
C LEU A 80 2.27 -15.27 -1.11
N ALA A 81 3.44 -14.75 -0.75
CA ALA A 81 4.72 -15.41 -1.04
C ALA A 81 4.90 -16.72 -0.25
N GLU A 82 4.31 -16.81 0.95
CA GLU A 82 4.27 -18.02 1.78
C GLU A 82 3.31 -19.07 1.20
N GLU A 83 2.21 -18.64 0.58
CA GLU A 83 1.28 -19.51 -0.19
C GLU A 83 1.85 -20.00 -1.54
N GLY A 84 3.01 -19.48 -1.95
CA GLY A 84 3.78 -19.98 -3.09
C GLY A 84 3.78 -19.10 -4.34
N PHE A 85 3.18 -17.91 -4.28
CA PHE A 85 3.31 -16.93 -5.37
C PHE A 85 4.74 -16.39 -5.45
N THR A 86 5.25 -16.20 -6.67
CA THR A 86 6.65 -15.81 -6.90
C THR A 86 6.82 -14.55 -7.74
N ASN A 87 5.73 -13.99 -8.27
CA ASN A 87 5.76 -12.80 -9.12
C ASN A 87 4.97 -11.64 -8.49
N LEU A 88 5.50 -11.17 -7.36
CA LEU A 88 4.82 -10.23 -6.49
C LEU A 88 5.48 -8.85 -6.56
N THR A 89 4.69 -7.80 -6.73
CA THR A 89 5.16 -6.42 -6.73
C THR A 89 4.39 -5.60 -5.71
N GLY A 90 5.10 -4.92 -4.81
CA GLY A 90 4.51 -3.96 -3.87
C GLY A 90 4.92 -2.55 -4.21
N THR A 91 3.98 -1.61 -4.24
CA THR A 91 4.28 -0.21 -4.46
C THR A 91 3.81 0.66 -3.30
N ASP A 92 4.59 1.68 -2.98
CA ASP A 92 4.23 2.67 -1.96
C ASP A 92 4.89 4.01 -2.26
N TYR A 93 4.20 5.12 -1.99
CA TYR A 93 4.75 6.47 -2.19
C TYR A 93 5.83 6.86 -1.17
N SER A 94 5.93 6.11 -0.06
CA SER A 94 6.87 6.33 1.03
C SER A 94 8.10 5.46 0.82
N GLN A 95 9.27 6.09 0.83
CA GLN A 95 10.53 5.33 0.72
C GLN A 95 10.77 4.50 1.98
N GLN A 96 10.26 4.96 3.12
CA GLN A 96 10.36 4.29 4.41
C GLN A 96 9.52 3.01 4.42
N ALA A 97 8.29 3.03 3.87
CA ALA A 97 7.47 1.84 3.69
C ALA A 97 8.22 0.76 2.90
N ILE A 98 8.78 1.14 1.75
CA ILE A 98 9.57 0.24 0.89
C ILE A 98 10.74 -0.36 1.67
N ALA A 99 11.51 0.47 2.40
CA ALA A 99 12.65 -0.02 3.18
C ALA A 99 12.23 -0.98 4.30
N LEU A 100 11.09 -0.73 4.95
CA LEU A 100 10.53 -1.61 5.98
C LEU A 100 10.12 -2.96 5.36
N ALA A 101 9.33 -2.94 4.28
CA ALA A 101 8.85 -4.13 3.60
C ALA A 101 9.99 -5.02 3.07
N GLU A 102 11.02 -4.41 2.48
CA GLU A 102 12.25 -5.11 2.05
C GLU A 102 12.97 -5.77 3.23
N SER A 103 13.07 -5.06 4.36
CA SER A 103 13.72 -5.57 5.57
C SER A 103 12.97 -6.78 6.16
N ILE A 104 11.64 -6.72 6.20
CA ILE A 104 10.80 -7.82 6.66
C ILE A 104 10.90 -9.00 5.69
N ALA A 105 10.77 -8.77 4.38
CA ALA A 105 10.90 -9.82 3.36
C ALA A 105 12.25 -10.54 3.44
N LYS A 106 13.33 -9.79 3.64
CA LYS A 106 14.66 -10.36 3.84
C LYS A 106 14.74 -11.21 5.10
N SER A 107 14.15 -10.76 6.22
CA SER A 107 14.12 -11.54 7.47
C SER A 107 13.36 -12.87 7.34
N ARG A 108 12.34 -12.91 6.47
CA ARG A 108 11.54 -14.11 6.17
C ARG A 108 12.12 -14.97 5.03
N SER A 109 13.25 -14.59 4.44
CA SER A 109 13.83 -15.26 3.25
C SER A 109 12.89 -15.27 2.04
N LEU A 110 12.15 -14.18 1.82
CA LEU A 110 11.20 -14.00 0.71
C LEU A 110 11.60 -12.87 -0.25
N ALA A 111 12.76 -12.25 -0.06
CA ALA A 111 13.22 -11.10 -0.83
C ALA A 111 13.48 -11.41 -2.32
N ASP A 112 13.57 -12.68 -2.70
CA ASP A 112 13.70 -13.15 -4.08
C ASP A 112 12.35 -13.29 -4.81
N LYS A 113 11.24 -13.31 -4.07
CA LYS A 113 9.88 -13.47 -4.61
C LYS A 113 9.11 -12.16 -4.76
N ILE A 114 9.55 -11.11 -4.07
CA ILE A 114 8.81 -9.85 -3.98
C ILE A 114 9.71 -8.69 -4.40
N THR A 115 9.21 -7.90 -5.35
CA THR A 115 9.84 -6.65 -5.76
C THR A 115 9.08 -5.47 -5.14
N TYR A 116 9.76 -4.64 -4.37
CA TYR A 116 9.18 -3.42 -3.81
C TYR A 116 9.67 -2.19 -4.58
N LEU A 117 8.76 -1.29 -4.95
CA LEU A 117 9.06 -0.11 -5.75
C LEU A 117 8.42 1.12 -5.16
N LYS A 118 9.21 2.18 -4.96
CA LYS A 118 8.65 3.49 -4.65
C LYS A 118 7.83 4.00 -5.84
N GLN A 119 6.58 4.35 -5.59
CA GLN A 119 5.64 4.84 -6.59
C GLN A 119 4.58 5.72 -5.94
N ASP A 120 4.37 6.92 -6.46
CA ASP A 120 3.12 7.64 -6.23
C ASP A 120 2.07 7.17 -7.23
N PHE A 121 1.08 6.40 -6.77
CA PHE A 121 0.00 5.86 -7.60
C PHE A 121 -0.86 6.95 -8.25
N LEU A 122 -0.88 8.17 -7.71
CA LEU A 122 -1.59 9.29 -8.31
C LEU A 122 -0.78 10.03 -9.39
N ASN A 123 0.52 9.70 -9.54
CA ASN A 123 1.39 10.28 -10.55
C ASN A 123 1.43 9.37 -11.80
N PRO A 124 0.90 9.81 -12.96
CA PRO A 124 0.84 9.00 -14.17
C PRO A 124 2.21 8.54 -14.69
N ASP A 125 3.27 9.33 -14.49
CA ASP A 125 4.63 8.96 -14.92
C ASP A 125 5.16 7.78 -14.09
N ASP A 126 4.87 7.78 -12.79
CA ASP A 126 5.22 6.71 -11.87
C ASP A 126 4.40 5.43 -12.14
N VAL A 127 3.12 5.58 -12.46
CA VAL A 127 2.27 4.46 -12.91
C VAL A 127 2.83 3.85 -14.19
N SER A 128 3.14 4.68 -15.19
CA SER A 128 3.69 4.24 -16.47
C SER A 128 5.04 3.52 -16.31
N ARG A 129 5.88 4.00 -15.38
CA ARG A 129 7.18 3.39 -15.08
C ARG A 129 7.07 1.99 -14.46
N VAL A 130 6.14 1.78 -13.53
CA VAL A 130 6.01 0.49 -12.81
C VAL A 130 5.16 -0.51 -13.58
N ALA A 131 4.02 -0.08 -14.13
CA ALA A 131 3.20 -0.95 -14.97
C ALA A 131 3.92 -1.32 -16.27
N GLY A 132 4.74 -0.40 -16.81
CA GLY A 132 5.46 -0.60 -18.06
C GLY A 132 4.49 -0.91 -19.20
N SER A 133 4.90 -1.84 -20.07
CA SER A 133 4.06 -2.33 -21.19
C SER A 133 3.34 -3.63 -20.90
N GLU A 134 3.55 -4.23 -19.73
CA GLU A 134 3.03 -5.54 -19.39
C GLU A 134 1.87 -5.43 -18.38
N LYS A 135 1.00 -6.44 -18.33
CA LYS A 135 -0.19 -6.42 -17.48
C LYS A 135 0.06 -7.16 -16.17
N PHE A 136 -0.55 -6.67 -15.10
CA PHE A 136 -0.77 -7.45 -13.90
C PHE A 136 -2.05 -8.28 -14.07
N ASP A 137 -2.03 -9.50 -13.54
CA ASP A 137 -3.19 -10.39 -13.50
C ASP A 137 -4.14 -9.96 -12.38
N VAL A 138 -3.58 -9.49 -11.26
CA VAL A 138 -4.33 -8.96 -10.10
C VAL A 138 -3.68 -7.68 -9.60
N VAL A 139 -4.53 -6.70 -9.26
CA VAL A 139 -4.14 -5.51 -8.50
C VAL A 139 -4.95 -5.49 -7.21
N LEU A 140 -4.25 -5.45 -6.08
CA LEU A 140 -4.80 -5.43 -4.74
C LEU A 140 -4.66 -4.01 -4.17
N ASP A 141 -5.67 -3.62 -3.41
CA ASP A 141 -5.68 -2.41 -2.59
C ASP A 141 -6.30 -2.76 -1.25
N LYS A 142 -5.54 -2.53 -0.17
CA LYS A 142 -5.99 -2.71 1.20
C LYS A 142 -5.80 -1.42 2.01
N GLY A 143 -6.60 -0.41 1.69
CA GLY A 143 -6.73 0.83 2.45
C GLY A 143 -6.10 2.06 1.81
N THR A 144 -5.50 1.90 0.63
CA THR A 144 -4.84 2.97 -0.10
C THR A 144 -5.86 3.93 -0.69
N TYR A 145 -6.96 3.42 -1.25
CA TYR A 145 -8.06 4.28 -1.70
C TYR A 145 -8.67 5.09 -0.54
N ASP A 146 -8.82 4.50 0.65
CA ASP A 146 -9.29 5.22 1.84
C ASP A 146 -8.32 6.36 2.22
N ALA A 147 -7.01 6.09 2.25
CA ALA A 147 -6.00 7.10 2.53
C ALA A 147 -6.02 8.24 1.49
N ILE A 148 -6.21 7.92 0.21
CA ILE A 148 -6.36 8.92 -0.87
C ILE A 148 -7.61 9.78 -0.65
N CYS A 149 -8.76 9.17 -0.31
CA CYS A 149 -10.00 9.90 -0.08
C CYS A 149 -9.94 10.84 1.14
N LEU A 150 -8.99 10.60 2.04
CA LEU A 150 -8.73 11.41 3.23
C LEU A 150 -7.76 12.57 2.98
N LYS A 151 -7.15 12.67 1.79
CA LYS A 151 -6.31 13.81 1.41
C LYS A 151 -7.11 15.12 1.45
N PRO A 152 -6.49 16.23 1.90
CA PRO A 152 -7.06 17.54 1.69
C PRO A 152 -7.38 17.73 0.20
N LYS A 153 -8.58 18.20 -0.13
CA LYS A 153 -8.79 18.80 -1.45
C LYS A 153 -8.02 20.10 -1.50
N ASP A 154 -7.19 20.29 -2.52
CA ASP A 154 -6.68 21.61 -2.83
C ASP A 154 -7.89 22.50 -3.13
N LEU A 155 -8.10 23.54 -2.32
CA LEU A 155 -9.18 24.53 -2.50
C LEU A 155 -8.97 25.43 -3.75
N ALA A 156 -8.12 25.00 -4.69
CA ALA A 156 -7.70 25.78 -5.85
C ALA A 156 -8.54 25.53 -7.12
N ASP A 157 -9.42 24.53 -7.12
CA ASP A 157 -10.27 24.20 -8.29
C ASP A 157 -11.72 24.72 -8.19
N GLU A 158 -12.01 25.63 -7.24
CA GLU A 158 -13.23 26.44 -7.25
C GLU A 158 -12.93 27.86 -7.77
N SER A 159 -12.52 27.96 -9.04
CA SER A 159 -12.64 29.20 -9.80
C SER A 159 -13.60 28.97 -10.96
N ASP A 160 -14.88 29.24 -10.71
CA ASP A 160 -15.87 29.57 -11.75
C ASP A 160 -15.58 30.96 -12.34
#